data_AF-A0A4Y3WH44-F1
#
_entry.id   AF-A0A4Y3WH44-F1
#
_cell.length_a   1.000
_cell.length_b   1.000
_cell.length_c   1.000
_cell.angle_alpha   90.00
_cell.angle_beta   90.00
_cell.angle_gamma   90.00
#
_symmetry.space_group_name_H-M   'P 1'
#
loop_
_entity.id
_entity.type
_entity.pdbx_description
1 polymer ?
#
loop_
_entity_poly.entity_id
_entity_poly.type
_entity_poly.pdbx_seq_one_letter_code
_entity_poly.pdbx_strand_id
1 'polypeptide(L)'
;MVFASRKEQQGSQLVGALMWAKVSPDVDCKIREQIRSGVLPVRLKSNEWSRDDIVWLLDVIAPTKSLATRLVAEIGRDRFGNTPVNAHPLLKSLIDSKALRDLGAEPMSGTNGEHEPSNQ
;
A
#
# COMPACT_ATOMS: atom_id res chain seq x y z
N MET A 1 5.84 -6.68 3.94
CA MET A 1 7.06 -6.16 4.58
C MET A 1 6.67 -4.99 5.47
N VAL A 2 7.23 -4.89 6.67
CA VAL A 2 6.96 -3.77 7.60
C VAL A 2 8.25 -2.99 7.77
N PHE A 3 8.20 -1.67 7.58
CA PHE A 3 9.34 -0.80 7.83
C PHE A 3 9.03 0.22 8.91
N ALA A 4 10.00 0.38 9.80
CA ALA A 4 9.99 1.28 10.92
C ALA A 4 10.94 2.45 10.64
N SER A 5 10.45 3.69 10.75
CA SER A 5 11.33 4.87 10.68
C SER A 5 11.90 5.21 12.06
N ARG A 6 13.13 5.70 12.08
CA ARG A 6 13.89 6.09 13.27
C ARG A 6 14.48 7.48 13.05
N LYS A 7 14.45 8.33 14.07
CA LYS A 7 15.21 9.59 14.10
C LYS A 7 16.52 9.38 14.86
N GLU A 8 17.66 9.78 14.30
CA GLU A 8 18.97 9.72 14.98
C GLU A 8 19.17 10.95 15.88
N GLN A 9 18.81 10.79 17.16
CA GLN A 9 19.27 11.52 18.34
C GLN A 9 19.16 10.53 19.53
N GLN A 10 19.99 10.68 20.57
CA GLN A 10 20.12 9.73 21.69
C GLN A 10 18.79 9.05 22.09
N GLY A 11 18.73 7.73 21.94
CA GLY A 11 17.52 6.92 22.12
C GLY A 11 16.78 6.76 20.80
N SER A 12 16.95 5.61 20.15
CA SER A 12 16.26 5.34 18.90
C SER A 12 14.75 5.12 19.10
N GLN A 13 13.97 6.20 19.01
CA GLN A 13 12.53 6.12 19.11
C GLN A 13 11.93 5.72 17.75
N LEU A 14 11.12 4.65 17.75
CA LEU A 14 10.26 4.32 16.62
C LEU A 14 9.24 5.44 16.44
N VAL A 15 9.29 6.13 15.30
CA VAL A 15 8.38 7.26 15.03
C VAL A 15 7.13 6.83 14.24
N GLY A 16 7.15 5.63 13.66
CA GLY A 16 5.99 5.02 13.00
C GLY A 16 6.39 3.88 12.07
N ALA A 17 5.39 3.23 11.48
CA ALA A 17 5.56 2.08 10.61
C ALA A 17 4.70 2.16 9.34
N LEU A 18 5.23 1.60 8.26
CA LEU A 18 4.57 1.44 6.96
C LEU A 18 4.49 -0.06 6.64
N MET A 19 3.31 -0.56 6.26
CA MET A 19 3.11 -1.94 5.85
C MET A 19 2.61 -2.02 4.41
N TRP A 20 3.33 -2.77 3.57
CA TRP A 20 2.97 -3.01 2.18
C TRP A 20 3.30 -4.41 1.73
N ALA A 21 2.66 -4.85 0.65
CA ALA A 21 2.93 -6.10 -0.03
C ALA A 21 3.17 -5.85 -1.53
N LYS A 22 4.06 -6.65 -2.11
CA LYS A 22 4.10 -6.92 -3.54
C LYS A 22 3.34 -8.22 -3.75
N VAL A 23 2.43 -8.26 -4.72
CA VAL A 23 1.48 -9.37 -4.88
C VAL A 23 1.24 -9.68 -6.35
N SER A 24 0.80 -10.92 -6.61
CA SER A 24 0.37 -11.35 -7.93
C SER A 24 -1.02 -10.79 -8.30
N PRO A 25 -1.44 -10.84 -9.58
CA PRO A 25 -2.78 -10.40 -10.00
C PRO A 25 -3.94 -11.11 -9.29
N ASP A 26 -3.82 -12.42 -9.04
CA ASP A 26 -4.85 -13.19 -8.31
C ASP A 26 -5.00 -12.68 -6.87
N VAL A 27 -3.86 -12.35 -6.23
CA VAL A 27 -3.86 -11.81 -4.87
C VAL A 27 -4.34 -10.36 -4.85
N ASP A 28 -4.05 -9.54 -5.87
CA ASP A 28 -4.66 -8.21 -6.03
C ASP A 28 -6.19 -8.30 -6.05
N CYS A 29 -6.76 -9.19 -6.87
CA CYS A 29 -8.20 -9.43 -6.91
C CYS A 29 -8.76 -9.84 -5.53
N LYS A 30 -8.07 -10.76 -4.86
CA LYS A 30 -8.42 -11.18 -3.49
C LYS A 30 -8.36 -10.03 -2.48
N ILE A 31 -7.39 -9.12 -2.56
CA ILE A 31 -7.31 -7.94 -1.69
C ILE A 31 -8.51 -7.02 -1.93
N ARG A 32 -8.83 -6.75 -3.20
CA ARG A 32 -9.99 -5.90 -3.57
C ARG A 32 -11.30 -6.51 -3.04
N GLU A 33 -11.46 -7.81 -3.14
CA GLU A 33 -12.65 -8.51 -2.64
C GLU A 33 -12.78 -8.45 -1.12
N GLN A 34 -11.66 -8.62 -0.38
CA GLN A 34 -11.65 -8.45 1.08
C GLN A 34 -12.05 -7.02 1.48
N ILE A 35 -11.52 -6.02 0.79
CA ILE A 35 -11.85 -4.60 1.01
C ILE A 35 -13.34 -4.35 0.73
N ARG A 36 -13.86 -4.86 -0.39
CA ARG A 36 -15.28 -4.73 -0.76
C ARG A 36 -16.20 -5.41 0.24
N SER A 37 -15.76 -6.53 0.82
CA SER A 37 -16.48 -7.28 1.84
C SER A 37 -16.34 -6.69 3.25
N GLY A 38 -15.60 -5.59 3.42
CA GLY A 38 -15.37 -4.94 4.71
C GLY A 38 -14.49 -5.75 5.67
N VAL A 39 -13.76 -6.74 5.18
CA VAL A 39 -12.85 -7.55 6.00
C VAL A 39 -11.61 -6.74 6.33
N LEU A 40 -11.46 -6.41 7.61
CA LEU A 40 -10.32 -5.65 8.11
C LEU A 40 -9.63 -6.37 9.29
N PRO A 41 -8.29 -6.39 9.32
CA PRO A 41 -7.35 -5.97 8.27
C PRO A 41 -7.27 -6.98 7.11
N VAL A 42 -6.72 -6.56 5.96
CA VAL A 42 -6.44 -7.44 4.81
C VAL A 42 -5.56 -8.63 5.25
N ARG A 43 -6.00 -9.84 4.93
CA ARG A 43 -5.31 -11.09 5.28
C ARG A 43 -4.63 -11.69 4.06
N LEU A 44 -3.31 -11.83 4.16
CA LEU A 44 -2.47 -12.53 3.19
C LEU A 44 -1.77 -13.71 3.85
N LYS A 45 -1.76 -14.87 3.18
CA LYS A 45 -0.94 -16.03 3.55
C LYS A 45 0.53 -15.72 3.27
N SER A 46 1.46 -16.43 3.92
CA SER A 46 2.89 -16.18 3.76
C SER A 46 3.39 -16.22 2.31
N ASN A 47 2.85 -17.12 1.49
CA ASN A 47 3.20 -17.26 0.07
C ASN A 47 2.54 -16.20 -0.84
N GLU A 48 1.57 -15.44 -0.32
CA GLU A 48 0.91 -14.35 -1.06
C GLU A 48 1.69 -13.02 -0.93
N TRP A 49 2.75 -12.99 -0.10
CA TRP A 49 3.74 -11.91 -0.06
C TRP A 49 4.82 -12.19 -1.11
N SER A 50 4.52 -11.95 -2.38
CA SER A 50 5.42 -12.26 -3.48
C SER A 50 6.40 -11.11 -3.78
N ARG A 51 7.27 -11.31 -4.79
CA ARG A 51 8.15 -10.28 -5.33
C ARG A 51 7.61 -9.65 -6.63
N ASP A 52 6.35 -9.92 -6.96
CA ASP A 52 5.71 -9.49 -8.20
C ASP A 52 5.49 -7.97 -8.24
N ASP A 53 4.88 -7.49 -9.31
CA ASP A 53 4.91 -6.07 -9.66
C ASP A 53 3.79 -5.23 -9.05
N ILE A 54 2.68 -5.82 -8.59
CA ILE A 54 1.57 -5.03 -8.02
C ILE A 54 1.88 -4.67 -6.57
N VAL A 55 2.09 -3.38 -6.31
CA VAL A 55 2.36 -2.86 -4.96
C VAL A 55 1.05 -2.44 -4.28
N TRP A 56 0.84 -2.93 -3.07
CA TRP A 56 -0.24 -2.53 -2.18
C TRP A 56 0.29 -1.91 -0.90
N LEU A 57 -0.05 -0.64 -0.66
CA LEU A 57 0.08 -0.01 0.65
C LEU A 57 -1.15 -0.37 1.50
N LEU A 58 -0.92 -1.17 2.54
CA LEU A 58 -1.97 -1.79 3.35
C LEU A 58 -2.27 -0.99 4.61
N ASP A 59 -1.23 -0.52 5.32
CA ASP A 59 -1.40 0.17 6.58
C ASP A 59 -0.25 1.16 6.85
N VAL A 60 -0.55 2.24 7.57
CA VAL A 60 0.40 3.25 8.04
C VAL A 60 0.08 3.61 9.48
N ILE A 61 1.02 3.30 10.36
CA ILE A 61 0.90 3.51 11.80
C ILE A 61 1.79 4.68 12.19
N ALA A 62 1.19 5.81 12.53
CA ALA A 62 1.91 6.98 13.02
C ALA A 62 1.05 7.76 14.02
N PRO A 63 1.65 8.47 14.98
CA PRO A 63 0.93 9.25 15.98
C PRO A 63 0.22 10.49 15.42
N THR A 64 0.61 10.96 14.22
CA THR A 64 -0.03 12.11 13.57
C THR A 64 -0.14 11.91 12.06
N LYS A 65 -1.14 12.55 11.43
CA LYS A 65 -1.32 12.58 9.98
C LYS A 65 -0.09 13.15 9.24
N SER A 66 0.52 14.19 9.80
CA SER A 66 1.74 14.79 9.23
C SER A 66 2.89 13.77 9.19
N LEU A 67 3.06 12.99 10.25
CA LEU A 67 4.09 11.96 10.31
C LEU A 67 3.76 10.76 9.42
N ALA A 68 2.50 10.31 9.36
CA ALA A 68 2.07 9.30 8.40
C ALA A 68 2.38 9.72 6.94
N THR A 69 2.04 10.95 6.60
CA THR A 69 2.29 11.55 5.29
C THR A 69 3.78 11.60 4.97
N ARG A 70 4.60 11.99 5.94
CA ARG A 70 6.06 12.00 5.80
C ARG A 70 6.64 10.60 5.58
N LEU A 71 6.20 9.61 6.36
CA LEU A 71 6.64 8.21 6.19
C LEU A 71 6.33 7.69 4.79
N VAL A 72 5.13 7.97 4.30
CA VAL A 72 4.70 7.58 2.94
C VAL A 72 5.54 8.28 1.88
N ALA A 73 5.82 9.58 2.03
CA ALA A 73 6.62 10.34 1.07
C ALA A 73 8.09 9.93 1.03
N GLU A 74 8.70 9.66 2.19
CA GLU A 74 10.13 9.28 2.31
C GLU A 74 10.36 7.80 2.01
N ILE A 75 9.63 6.91 2.68
CA ILE A 75 9.83 5.45 2.60
C ILE A 75 9.11 4.88 1.39
N GLY A 76 7.88 5.32 1.12
CA GLY A 76 7.11 4.79 0.00
C GLY A 76 7.83 5.01 -1.32
N ARG A 77 8.35 6.22 -1.56
CA ARG A 77 9.12 6.52 -2.77
C ARG A 77 10.36 5.64 -2.92
N ASP A 78 11.14 5.49 -1.85
CA ASP A 78 12.34 4.64 -1.82
C ASP A 78 12.01 3.16 -2.13
N ARG A 79 10.88 2.66 -1.60
CA ARG A 79 10.54 1.24 -1.63
C ARG A 79 9.71 0.81 -2.83
N PHE A 80 8.94 1.72 -3.41
CA PHE A 80 8.02 1.45 -4.52
C PHE A 80 8.62 1.86 -5.86
N GLY A 81 9.64 2.74 -5.87
CA GLY A 81 10.23 3.28 -7.08
C GLY A 81 9.19 4.03 -7.90
N ASN A 82 9.16 3.79 -9.22
CA ASN A 82 8.18 4.37 -10.14
C ASN A 82 6.92 3.51 -10.33
N THR A 83 6.75 2.46 -9.52
CA THR A 83 5.61 1.54 -9.65
C THR A 83 4.36 2.21 -9.08
N PRO A 84 3.23 2.24 -9.81
CA PRO A 84 1.95 2.70 -9.24
C PRO A 84 1.56 1.86 -8.02
N VAL A 85 1.04 2.51 -6.98
CA VAL A 85 0.76 1.88 -5.69
C VAL A 85 -0.73 1.83 -5.42
N ASN A 86 -1.33 0.65 -5.33
CA ASN A 86 -2.68 0.54 -4.79
C ASN A 86 -2.66 0.86 -3.29
N ALA A 87 -3.62 1.64 -2.80
CA ALA A 87 -3.72 2.00 -1.39
C ALA A 87 -5.04 1.54 -0.78
N HIS A 88 -4.98 0.97 0.42
CA HIS A 88 -6.18 0.62 1.18
C HIS A 88 -7.05 1.88 1.41
N PRO A 89 -8.38 1.85 1.16
CA PRO A 89 -9.21 3.06 1.19
C PRO A 89 -9.20 3.83 2.51
N LEU A 90 -9.03 3.16 3.65
CA LEU A 90 -8.94 3.80 4.97
C LEU A 90 -7.74 4.75 5.10
N LEU A 91 -6.69 4.57 4.30
CA LEU A 91 -5.51 5.42 4.34
C LEU A 91 -5.79 6.85 3.84
N LYS A 92 -6.88 7.05 3.10
CA LYS A 92 -7.27 8.38 2.58
C LYS A 92 -7.57 9.40 3.69
N SER A 93 -8.04 8.95 4.86
CA SER A 93 -8.25 9.85 6.01
C SER A 93 -6.95 10.09 6.80
N LEU A 94 -6.02 9.15 6.76
CA LEU A 94 -4.80 9.13 7.58
C LEU A 94 -3.59 9.81 6.92
N ILE A 95 -3.62 10.00 5.60
CA ILE A 95 -2.50 10.55 4.81
C ILE A 95 -3.02 11.65 3.89
N ASP A 96 -2.20 12.68 3.63
CA ASP A 96 -2.56 13.71 2.66
C ASP A 96 -2.66 13.15 1.24
N SER A 97 -3.76 13.47 0.56
CA SER A 97 -4.07 12.97 -0.79
C SER A 97 -2.97 13.28 -1.81
N LYS A 98 -2.19 14.36 -1.61
CA LYS A 98 -1.04 14.66 -2.46
C LYS A 98 0.03 13.59 -2.34
N ALA A 99 0.38 13.16 -1.12
CA ALA A 99 1.40 12.14 -0.91
C ALA A 99 0.96 10.77 -1.47
N LEU A 100 -0.32 10.42 -1.38
CA LEU A 100 -0.86 9.23 -2.03
C LEU A 100 -0.76 9.32 -3.56
N ARG A 101 -1.16 10.45 -4.16
CA ARG A 101 -1.03 10.67 -5.61
C ARG A 101 0.42 10.66 -6.09
N ASP A 102 1.34 11.24 -5.32
CA ASP A 102 2.77 11.25 -5.65
C ASP A 102 3.37 9.82 -5.65
N LEU A 103 2.70 8.83 -5.03
CA LEU A 103 3.04 7.40 -5.11
C LEU A 103 2.31 6.67 -6.25
N GLY A 104 1.55 7.37 -7.10
CA GLY A 104 0.70 6.76 -8.12
C GLY A 104 -0.49 6.01 -7.54
N ALA A 105 -0.94 6.36 -6.33
CA ALA A 105 -2.13 5.76 -5.75
C ALA A 105 -3.39 6.33 -6.37
N GLU A 106 -3.90 5.62 -7.37
CA GLU A 106 -5.19 5.88 -7.96
C GLU A 106 -6.33 5.42 -7.01
N PRO A 107 -7.40 6.21 -6.85
CA PRO A 107 -8.62 5.69 -6.22
C PRO A 107 -9.09 4.48 -7.03
N MET A 108 -9.49 3.39 -6.35
CA MET A 108 -10.07 2.22 -7.03
C MET A 108 -11.26 2.64 -7.89
N SER A 109 -11.01 2.86 -9.18
CA SER A 109 -12.01 2.84 -10.23
C SER A 109 -12.10 1.39 -10.67
N GLY A 110 -13.24 0.75 -10.44
CA GLY A 110 -13.49 -0.61 -10.91
C GLY A 110 -13.47 -0.63 -12.43
N THR A 111 -12.34 -1.01 -13.03
CA THR A 111 -12.27 -1.32 -14.45
C THR A 111 -12.09 -2.83 -14.58
N ASN A 112 -13.20 -3.49 -14.88
CA ASN A 112 -13.26 -4.89 -15.29
C ASN A 112 -12.19 -5.13 -16.36
N GLY A 113 -11.23 -6.00 -16.07
CA GLY A 113 -10.40 -6.58 -17.11
C GLY A 113 -11.24 -7.54 -17.92
N GLU A 114 -11.93 -7.04 -18.95
CA GLU A 114 -12.39 -7.87 -20.05
C GLU A 114 -11.16 -8.39 -20.78
N HIS A 115 -10.80 -9.62 -20.47
CA HIS A 115 -9.86 -10.42 -21.25
C HIS A 115 -10.62 -10.85 -22.51
N GLU A 116 -10.48 -10.12 -23.61
CA GLU A 116 -10.92 -10.60 -24.92
C GLU A 116 -10.14 -11.88 -25.25
N PRO A 117 -10.82 -13.00 -25.59
CA PRO A 117 -10.13 -14.20 -26.02
C PRO A 117 -9.52 -13.95 -27.41
N SER A 118 -8.21 -14.10 -27.48
CA SER A 118 -7.43 -14.06 -28.72
C SER A 118 -8.01 -15.07 -29.71
N ASN A 119 -8.60 -14.59 -30.81
CA ASN A 119 -9.12 -15.46 -31.86
C ASN A 119 -7.96 -16.09 -32.65
N GLN A 120 -8.17 -17.36 -32.96
CA GLN A 120 -7.28 -18.30 -33.63
C GLN A 120 -7.11 -17.99 -35.12
#